data_AF-A0A9E4L1P9-F1
#
_entry.id   AF-A0A9E4L1P9-F1
#
_cell.length_a   1.000
_cell.length_b   1.000
_cell.length_c   1.000
_cell.angle_alpha   90.00
_cell.angle_beta   90.00
_cell.angle_gamma   90.00
#
_symmetry.space_group_name_H-M   'P 1'
#
loop_
_entity.id
_entity.type
_entity.pdbx_description
1 polymer ?
#
loop_
_entity_poly.entity_id
_entity_poly.type
_entity_poly.pdbx_seq_one_letter_code
_entity_poly.pdbx_strand_id
1 'polypeptide(L)'
;MGCQKSLTRTRSVSTVAVLDGPVDSPAFVAYVEQVLAPALRPGDSVVMDNLACHKVAGVRRAIEAVGARLLYLPPYSPDFNPIGQVFAKLKARLRAVAPRTVASLWAAVGPALATVSPTECANYVRHAGYRFATTDDARPGTTAGVEQQSESVGCGSRNRPAGRRRSAV
;
A
#
# COMPACT_ATOMS: atom_id res chain seq x y z
N MET A 1 9.81 -1.41 -14.20
CA MET A 1 8.69 -2.33 -13.91
C MET A 1 8.11 -1.99 -12.54
N GLY A 2 7.16 -1.06 -12.52
CA GLY A 2 6.34 -0.82 -11.34
C GLY A 2 5.04 -1.60 -11.49
N CYS A 3 4.81 -2.58 -10.62
CA CYS A 3 3.43 -3.00 -10.34
C CYS A 3 2.98 -2.07 -9.20
N GLN A 4 1.77 -1.53 -9.30
CA GLN A 4 1.29 -0.48 -8.40
C GLN A 4 0.24 -0.98 -7.44
N LYS A 5 0.20 -0.28 -6.30
CA LYS A 5 -0.09 -0.85 -5.00
C LYS A 5 -1.36 -0.26 -4.44
N SER A 6 -2.45 -0.99 -4.47
CA SER A 6 -3.60 -0.64 -3.66
C SER A 6 -4.28 -1.87 -3.12
N LEU A 7 -4.53 -1.84 -1.82
CA LEU A 7 -5.35 -2.80 -1.13
C LEU A 7 -6.62 -2.06 -0.72
N THR A 8 -7.73 -2.48 -1.31
CA THR A 8 -9.07 -2.19 -0.81
C THR A 8 -9.60 -3.34 0.02
N ARG A 9 -10.74 -3.16 0.67
CA ARG A 9 -11.51 -4.10 1.53
C ARG A 9 -11.61 -5.56 1.04
N THR A 10 -11.18 -5.85 -0.18
CA THR A 10 -11.14 -7.18 -0.77
C THR A 10 -10.04 -8.03 -0.15
N ARG A 11 -10.42 -9.25 0.26
CA ARG A 11 -9.49 -10.36 0.50
C ARG A 11 -8.93 -10.86 -0.83
N SER A 12 -8.53 -9.99 -1.74
CA SER A 12 -8.02 -10.34 -3.07
C SER A 12 -7.22 -9.17 -3.64
N VAL A 13 -6.38 -9.48 -4.62
CA VAL A 13 -5.78 -8.46 -5.48
C VAL A 13 -6.85 -7.97 -6.45
N SER A 14 -7.28 -6.73 -6.31
CA SER A 14 -8.42 -6.16 -7.05
C SER A 14 -8.01 -5.47 -8.34
N THR A 15 -6.87 -4.77 -8.35
CA THR A 15 -6.38 -4.03 -9.51
C THR A 15 -4.89 -4.23 -9.69
N VAL A 16 -4.46 -4.34 -10.95
CA VAL A 16 -3.04 -4.36 -11.34
C VAL A 16 -2.88 -3.61 -12.65
N ALA A 17 -1.84 -2.80 -12.72
CA ALA A 17 -1.37 -2.20 -13.97
C ALA A 17 0.09 -2.60 -14.21
N VAL A 18 0.40 -2.85 -15.49
CA VAL A 18 1.76 -3.01 -15.99
C VAL A 18 2.00 -1.86 -16.95
N LEU A 19 2.99 -1.04 -16.65
CA LEU A 19 3.33 0.15 -17.42
C LEU A 19 4.66 -0.09 -18.13
N ASP A 20 4.75 0.37 -19.38
CA ASP A 20 6.02 0.50 -20.08
C ASP A 20 6.67 1.82 -19.67
N GLY A 21 7.90 1.75 -19.15
CA GLY A 21 8.61 2.90 -18.59
C GLY A 21 8.57 3.04 -17.05
N PRO A 22 9.12 4.15 -16.53
CA PRO A 22 9.12 4.45 -15.11
C PRO A 22 7.73 4.85 -14.63
N VAL A 23 7.45 4.62 -13.35
CA VAL A 23 6.27 5.20 -12.72
C VAL A 23 6.64 6.54 -12.13
N ASP A 24 6.16 7.61 -12.76
CA ASP A 24 6.21 8.97 -12.27
C ASP A 24 4.83 9.44 -11.75
N SER A 25 4.74 10.70 -11.34
CA SER A 25 3.50 11.26 -10.80
C SER A 25 2.35 11.26 -11.82
N PRO A 26 2.52 11.70 -13.10
CA PRO A 26 1.46 11.61 -14.10
C PRO A 26 0.96 10.18 -14.35
N ALA A 27 1.87 9.23 -14.55
CA ALA A 27 1.49 7.83 -14.76
C ALA A 27 0.73 7.27 -13.55
N PHE A 28 1.15 7.63 -12.33
CA PHE A 28 0.47 7.18 -11.13
C PHE A 28 -0.93 7.78 -10.95
N VAL A 29 -1.08 9.08 -11.22
CA VAL A 29 -2.41 9.72 -11.18
C VAL A 29 -3.36 9.06 -12.18
N ALA A 30 -2.90 8.81 -13.40
CA ALA A 30 -3.69 8.10 -14.40
C ALA A 30 -4.12 6.71 -13.94
N TYR A 31 -3.20 5.93 -13.35
CA TYR A 31 -3.55 4.64 -12.73
C TYR A 31 -4.61 4.80 -11.63
N VAL A 32 -4.46 5.79 -10.76
CA VAL A 32 -5.40 6.01 -9.66
C VAL A 32 -6.78 6.38 -10.19
N GLU A 33 -6.88 7.30 -11.14
CA GLU A 33 -8.15 7.79 -11.69
C GLU A 33 -8.86 6.75 -12.56
N GLN A 34 -8.10 6.03 -13.39
CA GLN A 34 -8.68 5.18 -14.44
C GLN A 34 -8.85 3.72 -14.00
N VAL A 35 -8.05 3.25 -13.04
CA VAL A 35 -8.03 1.84 -12.65
C VAL A 35 -8.41 1.67 -11.19
N LEU A 36 -7.77 2.42 -10.28
CA LEU A 36 -7.99 2.21 -8.85
C LEU A 36 -9.34 2.76 -8.39
N ALA A 37 -9.59 4.05 -8.57
CA ALA A 37 -10.78 4.75 -8.07
C ALA A 37 -12.09 4.07 -8.52
N PRO A 38 -12.25 3.62 -9.78
CA PRO A 38 -13.45 2.91 -10.22
C PRO A 38 -13.67 1.55 -9.53
N ALA A 39 -12.61 0.95 -8.96
CA ALA A 39 -12.70 -0.31 -8.23
C ALA A 39 -12.94 -0.12 -6.72
N LEU A 40 -12.90 1.12 -6.21
CA LEU A 40 -13.15 1.44 -4.81
C LEU A 40 -14.65 1.54 -4.52
N ARG A 41 -15.01 1.38 -3.25
CA ARG A 41 -16.35 1.68 -2.72
C ARG A 41 -16.27 2.72 -1.60
N PRO A 42 -17.35 3.49 -1.36
CA PRO A 42 -17.42 4.34 -0.19
C PRO A 42 -17.12 3.55 1.10
N GLY A 43 -16.28 4.12 1.96
CA GLY A 43 -15.80 3.49 3.19
C GLY A 43 -14.52 2.67 3.04
N ASP A 44 -14.11 2.31 1.83
CA ASP A 44 -12.84 1.61 1.62
C ASP A 44 -11.66 2.45 2.14
N SER A 45 -10.62 1.79 2.62
CA SER A 45 -9.39 2.43 3.04
C SER A 45 -8.25 2.00 2.13
N VAL A 46 -7.56 2.96 1.54
CA VAL A 46 -6.39 2.77 0.68
C VAL A 46 -5.15 3.09 1.49
N VAL A 47 -4.30 2.09 1.70
CA VAL A 47 -2.99 2.25 2.33
C VAL A 47 -1.94 2.49 1.24
N MET A 48 -1.22 3.60 1.36
CA MET A 48 -0.28 4.07 0.35
C MET A 48 1.12 4.28 0.94
N ASP A 49 2.13 3.82 0.22
CA ASP A 49 3.53 4.07 0.55
C ASP A 49 3.88 5.56 0.42
N ASN A 50 4.92 6.02 1.12
CA ASN A 50 5.26 7.46 1.25
C ASN A 50 6.11 8.01 0.10
N LEU A 51 6.12 7.34 -1.06
CA LEU A 51 6.86 7.79 -2.24
C LEU A 51 6.31 9.13 -2.77
N ALA A 52 7.19 10.02 -3.22
CA ALA A 52 6.81 11.38 -3.63
C ALA A 52 5.72 11.41 -4.71
N CYS A 53 5.77 10.50 -5.69
CA CYS A 53 4.75 10.43 -6.74
C CYS A 53 3.36 10.03 -6.22
N HIS A 54 3.27 9.40 -5.04
CA HIS A 54 1.98 9.07 -4.44
C HIS A 54 1.30 10.26 -3.77
N LYS A 55 2.05 11.31 -3.42
CA LYS A 55 1.58 12.41 -2.58
C LYS A 55 1.06 13.61 -3.37
N VAL A 56 0.95 13.49 -4.69
CA VAL A 56 0.41 14.54 -5.54
C VAL A 56 -1.10 14.68 -5.35
N ALA A 57 -1.62 15.90 -5.48
CA ALA A 57 -3.00 16.23 -5.14
C ALA A 57 -4.05 15.38 -5.89
N GLY A 58 -3.76 14.98 -7.14
CA GLY A 58 -4.65 14.15 -7.96
C GLY A 58 -4.98 12.81 -7.32
N VAL A 59 -4.01 12.19 -6.63
CA VAL A 59 -4.20 10.88 -5.98
C VAL A 59 -5.25 10.95 -4.88
N ARG A 60 -5.10 11.93 -3.96
CA ARG A 60 -6.06 12.10 -2.86
C ARG A 60 -7.44 12.46 -3.40
N ARG A 61 -7.51 13.41 -4.34
CA ARG A 61 -8.77 13.85 -4.93
C ARG A 61 -9.55 12.69 -5.56
N ALA A 62 -8.89 11.86 -6.37
CA ALA A 62 -9.53 10.73 -7.04
C ALA A 62 -10.07 9.68 -6.05
N ILE A 63 -9.32 9.38 -4.99
CA ILE A 63 -9.72 8.38 -3.98
C ILE A 63 -10.84 8.90 -3.07
N GLU A 64 -10.75 10.15 -2.63
CA GLU A 64 -11.77 10.71 -1.73
C GLU A 64 -13.07 11.07 -2.45
N ALA A 65 -13.02 11.36 -3.75
CA ALA A 65 -14.21 11.61 -4.57
C ALA A 65 -15.18 10.42 -4.62
N VAL A 66 -14.69 9.19 -4.45
CA VAL A 66 -15.51 7.97 -4.37
C VAL A 66 -15.89 7.59 -2.93
N GLY A 67 -15.61 8.45 -1.96
CA GLY A 67 -15.93 8.23 -0.54
C GLY A 67 -14.99 7.25 0.18
N ALA A 68 -13.84 6.94 -0.41
CA ALA A 68 -12.80 6.13 0.23
C ALA A 68 -11.82 7.00 1.04
N ARG A 69 -11.09 6.38 1.97
CA ARG A 69 -10.10 7.04 2.83
C ARG A 69 -8.68 6.71 2.36
N LEU A 70 -7.83 7.73 2.26
CA LEU A 70 -6.42 7.56 1.91
C LEU A 70 -5.52 7.69 3.14
N LEU A 71 -4.78 6.62 3.44
CA LEU A 71 -3.82 6.53 4.54
C LEU A 71 -2.40 6.44 3.96
N TYR A 72 -1.52 7.36 4.35
CA TYR A 72 -0.10 7.27 3.98
C TYR A 72 0.70 6.63 5.12
N LEU A 73 1.62 5.74 4.75
CA LEU A 73 2.55 5.18 5.70
C LEU A 73 3.58 6.22 6.17
N PRO A 74 4.06 6.14 7.42
CA PRO A 74 5.24 6.89 7.83
C PRO A 74 6.47 6.51 6.98
N PRO A 75 7.47 7.41 6.86
CA PRO A 75 8.74 7.07 6.24
C PRO A 75 9.36 5.81 6.85
N TYR A 76 9.95 4.96 6.01
CA TYR A 76 10.67 3.74 6.42
C TYR A 76 9.82 2.75 7.23
N SER A 77 8.52 2.66 6.96
CA SER A 77 7.63 1.69 7.59
C SER A 77 7.13 0.61 6.62
N PRO A 78 8.02 -0.19 6.01
CA PRO A 78 7.63 -1.21 5.04
C PRO A 78 6.77 -2.32 5.66
N ASP A 79 6.90 -2.56 6.97
CA ASP A 79 6.17 -3.60 7.70
C ASP A 79 4.66 -3.32 7.75
N PHE A 80 4.25 -2.05 7.65
CA PHE A 80 2.85 -1.64 7.58
C PHE A 80 2.31 -1.59 6.14
N ASN A 81 3.06 -2.11 5.15
CA ASN A 81 2.61 -2.18 3.77
C ASN A 81 2.15 -3.61 3.41
N PRO A 82 0.84 -3.90 3.43
CA PRO A 82 0.34 -5.26 3.23
C PRO A 82 0.66 -5.84 1.85
N ILE A 83 0.95 -4.98 0.87
CA ILE A 83 1.25 -5.44 -0.49
C ILE A 83 2.67 -5.98 -0.64
N GLY A 84 3.58 -5.69 0.29
CA GLY A 84 4.98 -6.14 0.21
C GLY A 84 5.09 -7.65 -0.01
N GLN A 85 4.25 -8.42 0.68
CA GLN A 85 4.21 -9.88 0.60
C GLN A 85 3.62 -10.38 -0.74
N VAL A 86 2.61 -9.70 -1.28
CA VAL A 86 2.07 -9.96 -2.64
C VAL A 86 3.18 -9.81 -3.69
N PHE A 87 3.95 -8.72 -3.62
CA PHE A 87 5.07 -8.48 -4.53
C PHE A 87 6.20 -9.50 -4.38
N ALA A 88 6.50 -9.92 -3.14
CA ALA A 88 7.49 -10.97 -2.91
C ALA A 88 7.10 -12.27 -3.62
N LYS A 89 5.83 -12.69 -3.48
CA LYS A 89 5.29 -13.87 -4.15
C LYS A 89 5.26 -13.72 -5.68
N LEU A 90 4.78 -12.58 -6.19
CA LEU A 90 4.79 -12.28 -7.62
C LEU A 90 6.21 -12.40 -8.21
N LYS A 91 7.20 -11.76 -7.57
CA LYS A 91 8.60 -11.83 -8.00
C LYS A 91 9.13 -13.26 -7.99
N ALA A 92 8.81 -14.05 -6.96
CA ALA A 92 9.22 -15.44 -6.89
C ALA A 92 8.64 -16.27 -8.05
N ARG A 93 7.36 -16.09 -8.38
CA ARG A 93 6.70 -16.76 -9.50
C ARG A 93 7.29 -16.35 -10.85
N LEU A 94 7.50 -15.06 -11.08
CA LEU A 94 8.10 -14.57 -12.32
C LEU A 94 9.54 -15.07 -12.49
N ARG A 95 10.32 -15.18 -11.41
CA ARG A 95 11.67 -15.77 -11.43
C ARG A 95 11.64 -17.26 -11.79
N ALA A 96 10.64 -18.01 -11.29
CA ALA A 96 10.48 -19.42 -11.62
C ALA A 96 10.11 -19.62 -13.11
N VAL A 97 9.30 -18.73 -13.69
CA VAL A 97 8.97 -18.76 -15.12
C VAL A 97 10.14 -18.32 -16.00
N ALA A 98 11.00 -17.44 -15.49
CA ALA A 98 12.19 -16.90 -16.17
C ALA A 98 11.92 -16.33 -17.59
N PRO A 99 10.92 -15.43 -17.76
CA PRO A 99 10.58 -14.85 -19.07
C PRO A 99 11.77 -14.07 -19.65
N ARG A 100 11.96 -14.18 -20.97
CA ARG A 100 13.09 -13.56 -21.69
C ARG A 100 12.70 -12.40 -22.61
N THR A 101 11.42 -12.07 -22.64
CA THR A 101 10.88 -10.96 -23.43
C THR A 101 9.89 -10.16 -22.60
N VAL A 102 9.68 -8.89 -22.95
CA VAL A 102 8.67 -8.04 -22.29
C VAL A 102 7.27 -8.66 -22.46
N ALA A 103 6.94 -9.16 -23.64
CA ALA A 103 5.66 -9.81 -23.91
C ALA A 103 5.43 -11.05 -23.04
N SER A 104 6.43 -11.93 -22.91
CA SER A 104 6.31 -13.14 -22.06
C SER A 104 6.23 -12.79 -20.57
N LEU A 105 6.93 -11.74 -20.15
CA LEU A 105 6.81 -11.21 -18.79
C LEU A 105 5.39 -10.68 -18.53
N TRP A 106 4.82 -9.87 -19.42
CA TRP A 106 3.48 -9.32 -19.27
C TRP A 106 2.42 -10.42 -19.21
N ALA A 107 2.55 -11.42 -20.09
CA ALA A 107 1.68 -12.59 -20.10
C ALA A 107 1.78 -13.42 -18.80
N ALA A 108 2.94 -13.42 -18.13
CA ALA A 108 3.15 -14.16 -16.89
C ALA A 108 2.60 -13.47 -15.63
N VAL A 109 2.35 -12.16 -15.67
CA VAL A 109 1.88 -11.39 -14.49
C VAL A 109 0.51 -11.88 -14.01
N GLY A 110 -0.46 -12.02 -14.93
CA GLY A 110 -1.82 -12.47 -14.60
C GLY A 110 -1.85 -13.85 -13.92
N PRO A 111 -1.28 -14.90 -14.55
CA PRO A 111 -1.17 -16.22 -13.94
C PRO A 111 -0.43 -16.22 -12.60
N ALA A 112 0.64 -15.42 -12.46
CA ALA A 112 1.36 -15.33 -11.19
C ALA A 112 0.50 -14.73 -10.06
N LEU A 113 -0.27 -13.69 -10.36
CA LEU A 113 -1.19 -13.06 -9.39
C LEU A 113 -2.37 -13.96 -9.04
N ALA A 114 -2.86 -14.76 -9.99
CA ALA A 114 -3.93 -15.73 -9.74
C ALA A 114 -3.53 -16.80 -8.70
N THR A 115 -2.24 -16.97 -8.40
CA THR A 115 -1.77 -17.85 -7.32
C THR A 115 -1.95 -17.26 -5.93
N VAL A 116 -2.26 -15.96 -5.80
CA VAL A 116 -2.47 -15.29 -4.50
C VAL A 116 -3.90 -15.53 -4.05
N SER A 117 -4.05 -16.40 -3.06
CA SER A 117 -5.37 -16.79 -2.55
C SER A 117 -6.00 -15.70 -1.66
N PRO A 118 -7.33 -15.74 -1.47
CA PRO A 118 -7.98 -14.84 -0.53
C PRO A 118 -7.51 -14.97 0.92
N THR A 119 -7.20 -16.18 1.35
CA THR A 119 -6.66 -16.46 2.68
C THR A 119 -5.29 -15.81 2.86
N GLU A 120 -4.41 -15.91 1.87
CA GLU A 120 -3.12 -15.24 1.90
C GLU A 120 -3.27 -13.72 1.94
N CYS A 121 -4.16 -13.15 1.12
CA CYS A 121 -4.44 -11.71 1.18
C CYS A 121 -4.84 -11.29 2.59
N ALA A 122 -5.79 -12.03 3.22
CA ALA A 122 -6.21 -11.72 4.58
C ALA A 122 -5.06 -11.83 5.60
N ASN A 123 -4.18 -12.82 5.45
CA ASN A 123 -3.00 -12.98 6.30
C ASN A 123 -2.02 -11.82 6.13
N TYR A 124 -1.81 -11.33 4.91
CA TYR A 124 -0.90 -10.22 4.63
C TYR A 124 -1.41 -8.90 5.24
N VAL A 125 -2.73 -8.66 5.15
CA VAL A 125 -3.39 -7.52 5.83
C VAL A 125 -3.18 -7.59 7.34
N ARG A 126 -3.44 -8.77 7.94
CA ARG A 126 -3.25 -8.99 9.37
C ARG A 126 -1.80 -8.83 9.80
N HIS A 127 -0.86 -9.34 9.01
CA HIS A 127 0.57 -9.24 9.29
C HIS A 127 1.04 -7.78 9.32
N ALA A 128 0.49 -6.93 8.46
CA ALA A 128 0.81 -5.51 8.41
C ALA A 128 0.08 -4.66 9.49
N GLY A 129 -0.57 -5.30 10.47
CA GLY A 129 -1.19 -4.63 11.61
C GLY A 129 -2.65 -4.17 11.39
N TYR A 130 -3.27 -4.55 10.28
CA TYR A 130 -4.62 -4.14 9.93
C TYR A 130 -5.64 -5.24 10.18
N ARG A 131 -6.91 -4.85 10.36
CA ARG A 131 -8.04 -5.78 10.41
C ARG A 131 -9.13 -5.33 9.46
N PHE A 132 -9.84 -6.29 8.89
CA PHE A 132 -11.11 -6.00 8.23
C PHE A 132 -12.13 -5.70 9.32
N ALA A 133 -12.84 -4.58 9.21
CA ALA A 133 -13.98 -4.30 10.09
C ALA A 133 -14.99 -5.44 10.02
N THR A 134 -15.44 -5.90 11.19
CA THR A 134 -16.54 -6.85 11.29
C THR A 134 -17.86 -6.08 11.28
N THR A 135 -18.94 -6.74 10.87
CA THR A 135 -20.28 -6.09 10.79
C THR A 135 -20.74 -5.54 12.15
N ASP A 136 -20.21 -6.05 13.27
CA ASP A 136 -20.50 -5.57 14.63
C ASP A 136 -19.73 -4.31 15.05
N ASP A 137 -18.69 -3.92 14.32
CA ASP A 137 -17.93 -2.68 14.58
C ASP A 137 -18.62 -1.44 13.97
N ALA A 138 -19.76 -1.63 13.31
CA ALA A 138 -20.54 -0.56 12.70
C ALA A 138 -21.24 0.29 13.76
N ARG A 139 -20.55 1.34 14.25
CA ARG A 139 -21.21 2.47 14.93
C ARG A 139 -22.30 3.03 13.97
N PRO A 140 -23.56 3.21 14.41
CA PRO A 140 -24.62 3.65 13.51
C PRO A 140 -24.22 4.98 12.85
N GLY A 141 -24.03 4.94 11.53
CA GLY A 141 -23.58 6.07 10.70
C GLY A 141 -22.13 6.04 10.20
N THR A 142 -21.32 5.00 10.46
CA THR A 142 -19.93 4.89 9.94
C THR A 142 -19.76 3.70 8.99
N THR A 143 -19.30 3.96 7.76
CA THR A 143 -18.96 2.93 6.77
C THR A 143 -17.67 2.20 7.18
N ALA A 144 -17.70 0.87 7.11
CA ALA A 144 -16.63 -0.06 7.50
C ALA A 144 -15.27 0.28 6.84
N GLY A 145 -14.31 0.78 7.62
CA GLY A 145 -12.95 1.11 7.20
C GLY A 145 -11.91 0.13 7.73
N VAL A 146 -10.66 0.29 7.29
CA VAL A 146 -9.50 -0.42 7.84
C VAL A 146 -8.84 0.49 8.88
N GLU A 147 -8.75 0.04 10.12
CA GLU A 147 -8.16 0.83 11.23
C GLU A 147 -6.78 0.26 11.60
N GLN A 148 -5.77 1.13 11.68
CA GLN A 148 -4.45 0.80 12.23
C GLN A 148 -4.52 0.92 13.74
N GLN A 149 -4.15 -0.13 14.48
CA GLN A 149 -3.93 0.02 15.92
C GLN A 149 -2.60 0.72 16.13
N SER A 150 -2.62 1.94 16.68
CA SER A 150 -1.42 2.65 17.10
C SER A 150 -0.89 2.01 18.40
N GLU A 151 0.18 1.24 18.31
CA GLU A 151 1.00 0.96 19.49
C GLU A 151 1.98 2.13 19.69
N SER A 152 1.80 2.86 20.78
CA SER A 152 2.71 3.89 21.26
C SER A 152 4.02 3.24 21.71
N VAL A 153 4.97 3.07 20.79
CA VAL A 153 6.36 2.78 21.16
C VAL A 153 6.96 4.07 21.72
N GLY A 154 6.88 4.22 23.04
CA GLY A 154 7.60 5.25 23.78
C GLY A 154 9.10 5.07 23.59
N CYS A 155 9.67 5.75 22.61
CA CYS A 155 11.12 5.88 22.47
C CYS A 155 11.62 6.83 23.56
N GLY A 156 12.06 6.26 24.69
CA GLY A 156 12.71 7.00 25.78
C GLY A 156 14.02 7.64 25.31
N SER A 157 13.94 8.90 24.86
CA SER A 157 15.12 9.71 24.63
C SER A 157 15.74 10.11 25.96
N ARG A 158 16.83 9.43 26.34
CA ARG A 158 17.71 9.87 27.43
C ARG A 158 18.46 11.10 26.96
N ASN A 159 18.00 12.25 27.43
CA ASN A 159 18.62 13.56 27.25
C ASN A 159 20.01 13.57 27.93
N ARG A 160 21.11 13.57 27.14
CA ARG A 160 22.46 13.85 27.65
C ARG A 160 22.69 15.37 27.56
N PRO A 161 23.04 16.05 28.66
CA PRO A 161 23.26 17.50 28.63
C PRO A 161 24.56 17.86 27.89
N ALA A 162 24.50 18.91 27.08
CA ALA A 162 25.60 19.47 26.32
C ALA A 162 26.71 19.98 27.24
N GLY A 163 27.92 19.45 27.05
CA GLY A 163 29.13 19.89 27.74
C GLY A 163 29.49 21.33 27.38
N ARG A 164 29.66 22.14 28.43
CA ARG A 164 30.21 23.50 28.41
C ARG A 164 31.51 23.57 27.60
N ARG A 165 31.56 24.48 26.62
CA ARG A 165 32.81 25.04 26.09
C ARG A 165 33.48 25.84 27.20
N ARG A 166 34.77 25.59 27.46
CA ARG A 166 35.66 26.55 28.13
C ARG A 166 36.73 26.97 27.13
N SER A 167 36.98 28.28 27.11
CA SER A 167 38.04 28.98 26.40
C SER A 167 39.13 29.38 27.40
N ALA A 168 40.34 29.68 26.89
CA ALA A 168 41.56 30.14 27.58
C ALA A 168 42.24 29.09 28.50
N VAL A 169 43.56 28.89 28.49
CA VAL A 169 44.74 29.71 28.09
C VAL A 169 45.74 28.79 27.37
#